data_AF-A0AA42U8E1-F1
#
_entry.id   AF-A0AA42U8E1-F1
#
_cell.length_a   1.000
_cell.length_b   1.000
_cell.length_c   1.000
_cell.angle_alpha   90.00
_cell.angle_beta   90.00
_cell.angle_gamma   90.00
#
_symmetry.space_group_name_H-M   'P 1'
#
loop_
_entity.id
_entity.type
_entity.pdbx_description
1 polymer ?
#
loop_
_entity_poly.entity_id
_entity_poly.type
_entity_poly.pdbx_seq_one_letter_code
_entity_poly.pdbx_strand_id
1 'polypeptide(L)'
;MRDKTVSAILAHAAASFPEECCGVVIQKGRVEKYIPCKNNAESPTEQFELNPEDYAAAEEQGTVVAIVHSHPGDGATTQPS
;
A
#
# COMPACT_ATOMS: atom_id res chain seq x y z
N MET A 1 10.71 -1.42 -9.11
CA MET A 1 10.62 -1.19 -7.65
C MET A 1 11.83 -1.86 -6.99
N ARG A 2 12.39 -1.26 -5.93
CA ARG A 2 13.59 -1.81 -5.25
C ARG A 2 13.22 -2.95 -4.33
N ASP A 3 14.15 -3.89 -4.15
CA ASP A 3 13.97 -5.09 -3.34
C ASP A 3 13.49 -4.81 -1.89
N LYS A 4 14.06 -3.76 -1.25
CA LYS A 4 13.65 -3.33 0.10
C LYS A 4 12.20 -2.83 0.15
N THR A 5 11.74 -2.14 -0.89
CA THR A 5 10.37 -1.63 -0.99
C THR A 5 9.40 -2.81 -1.15
N VAL A 6 9.72 -3.76 -2.03
CA VAL A 6 8.93 -4.98 -2.23
C VAL A 6 8.84 -5.78 -0.93
N SER A 7 9.96 -5.96 -0.22
CA SER A 7 9.98 -6.65 1.07
C SER A 7 9.10 -5.97 2.12
N ALA A 8 9.11 -4.63 2.18
CA ALA A 8 8.25 -3.87 3.10
C ALA A 8 6.76 -4.01 2.75
N ILE A 9 6.42 -4.03 1.45
CA ILE A 9 5.06 -4.27 0.96
C ILE A 9 4.59 -5.67 1.39
N LEU A 10 5.40 -6.70 1.14
CA LEU A 10 5.04 -8.07 1.49
C LEU A 10 4.89 -8.26 3.01
N ALA A 11 5.74 -7.61 3.81
CA ALA A 11 5.62 -7.63 5.26
C ALA A 11 4.33 -6.95 5.74
N HIS A 12 3.92 -5.84 5.12
CA HIS A 12 2.66 -5.18 5.44
C HIS A 12 1.46 -6.06 5.07
N ALA A 13 1.44 -6.63 3.87
CA ALA A 13 0.38 -7.54 3.42
C ALA A 13 0.22 -8.75 4.36
N ALA A 14 1.33 -9.34 4.80
CA ALA A 14 1.30 -10.46 5.75
C ALA A 14 0.77 -10.05 7.13
N ALA A 15 1.04 -8.82 7.59
CA ALA A 15 0.58 -8.32 8.87
C ALA A 15 -0.90 -7.89 8.87
N SER A 16 -1.42 -7.44 7.73
CA SER A 16 -2.82 -7.04 7.57
C SER A 16 -3.77 -8.19 7.26
N PHE A 17 -3.25 -9.36 6.87
CA PHE A 17 -4.08 -10.53 6.60
C PHE A 17 -5.00 -10.85 7.81
N PRO A 18 -6.32 -11.05 7.61
CA PRO A 18 -7.02 -11.31 6.34
C PRO A 18 -7.56 -10.09 5.57
N GLU A 19 -7.27 -8.87 6.01
CA GLU A 19 -7.72 -7.64 5.33
C GLU A 19 -6.78 -7.27 4.15
N GLU A 20 -7.31 -6.54 3.16
CA GLU A 20 -6.50 -5.85 2.15
C GLU A 20 -5.63 -4.80 2.85
N CYS A 21 -4.31 -4.92 2.74
CA CYS A 21 -3.42 -3.81 3.06
C CYS A 21 -3.40 -2.81 1.91
N CYS A 22 -3.17 -1.53 2.20
CA CYS A 22 -2.90 -0.52 1.19
C CYS A 22 -1.76 0.41 1.62
N GLY A 23 -1.14 1.11 0.67
CA GLY A 23 -0.07 2.03 0.95
C GLY A 23 0.47 2.69 -0.29
N VAL A 24 1.43 3.59 -0.11
CA VAL A 24 2.04 4.34 -1.20
C VAL A 24 3.54 4.17 -1.23
N VAL A 25 4.10 4.24 -2.42
CA VAL A 25 5.55 4.34 -2.62
C VAL A 25 5.88 5.78 -2.95
N ILE A 26 6.76 6.37 -2.15
CA ILE A 26 7.27 7.72 -2.36
C ILE A 26 8.71 7.69 -2.86
N GLN A 27 9.05 8.69 -3.67
CA GLN A 27 10.39 8.96 -4.17
C GLN A 27 10.87 10.30 -3.59
N LYS A 28 11.93 10.25 -2.77
CA LYS A 28 12.64 11.44 -2.26
C LYS A 28 14.06 11.46 -2.80
N GLY A 29 14.31 12.26 -3.83
CA GLY A 29 15.59 12.28 -4.53
C GLY A 29 15.90 10.91 -5.14
N ARG A 30 16.98 10.25 -4.70
CA ARG A 30 17.34 8.89 -5.12
C ARG A 30 16.86 7.80 -4.17
N VAL A 31 16.02 8.08 -3.18
CA VAL A 31 15.51 7.08 -2.22
C VAL A 31 14.04 6.77 -2.50
N GLU A 32 13.73 5.49 -2.70
CA GLU A 32 12.37 4.96 -2.78
C GLU A 32 11.99 4.42 -1.40
N LYS A 33 10.78 4.73 -0.91
CA LYS A 33 10.29 4.28 0.39
C LYS A 33 8.82 3.91 0.29
N TYR A 34 8.46 2.76 0.83
CA TYR A 34 7.07 2.36 1.05
C TYR A 34 6.54 2.96 2.35
N ILE A 35 5.32 3.47 2.31
CA ILE A 35 4.57 3.98 3.46
C ILE A 35 3.27 3.17 3.53
N PRO A 36 3.07 2.35 4.58
CA PRO A 36 1.79 1.69 4.82
C PRO A 36 0.73 2.75 5.16
N CYS A 37 -0.47 2.58 4.62
CA CYS A 37 -1.62 3.44 4.89
C CYS A 37 -2.76 2.60 5.46
N LYS A 38 -3.69 3.25 6.14
CA LYS A 38 -4.90 2.59 6.63
C LYS A 38 -5.86 2.33 5.48
N ASN A 39 -6.47 1.14 5.51
CA ASN A 39 -7.62 0.81 4.70
C ASN A 39 -8.89 1.28 5.41
N ASN A 40 -9.59 2.27 4.84
CA ASN A 40 -10.83 2.83 5.36
C ASN A 40 -12.09 2.18 4.76
N ALA A 41 -11.95 1.14 3.92
CA ALA A 41 -13.08 0.52 3.25
C ALA A 41 -14.09 -0.06 4.25
N GLU A 42 -15.37 -0.01 3.90
CA GLU A 42 -16.44 -0.64 4.69
C GLU A 42 -16.29 -2.17 4.75
N SER A 43 -15.76 -2.75 3.66
CA SER A 43 -15.42 -4.18 3.53
C SER A 43 -13.92 -4.36 3.30
N PRO A 44 -13.07 -4.22 4.34
CA PRO A 44 -11.62 -4.18 4.19
C PRO A 44 -10.99 -5.51 3.74
N THR A 45 -11.75 -6.62 3.74
CA THR A 45 -11.30 -7.91 3.20
C THR A 45 -11.49 -8.06 1.68
N GLU A 46 -12.24 -7.16 1.05
CA GLU A 46 -12.64 -7.25 -0.37
C GLU A 46 -12.33 -5.98 -1.18
N GLN A 47 -12.26 -4.83 -0.51
CA GLN A 47 -11.85 -3.56 -1.09
C GLN A 47 -10.78 -2.86 -0.24
N PHE A 48 -10.08 -1.93 -0.88
CA PHE A 48 -9.31 -0.92 -0.16
C PHE A 48 -9.83 0.49 -0.46
N GLU A 49 -9.88 1.31 0.59
CA GLU A 49 -10.01 2.76 0.48
C GLU A 49 -8.79 3.39 1.17
N LEU A 50 -8.01 4.14 0.42
CA LEU A 50 -6.80 4.75 0.94
C LEU A 50 -7.15 5.92 1.86
N ASN A 51 -6.66 5.87 3.10
CA ASN A 51 -6.87 6.97 4.03
C ASN A 51 -6.27 8.29 3.48
N PRO A 52 -7.08 9.37 3.35
CA PRO A 52 -6.62 10.62 2.73
C PRO A 52 -5.58 11.35 3.57
N GLU A 53 -5.60 11.22 4.90
CA GLU A 53 -4.60 11.83 5.79
C GLU A 53 -3.25 11.14 5.63
N ASP A 54 -3.24 9.80 5.55
CA ASP A 54 -2.01 9.04 5.31
C ASP A 54 -1.41 9.35 3.94
N TYR A 55 -2.25 9.52 2.90
CA TYR A 55 -1.81 9.93 1.58
C TYR A 55 -1.18 11.34 1.60
N ALA A 56 -1.85 12.31 2.22
CA ALA A 56 -1.33 13.67 2.36
C ALA A 56 0.01 13.69 3.13
N ALA A 57 0.10 12.95 4.23
CA ALA A 57 1.34 12.84 5.02
C ALA A 57 2.48 12.15 4.24
N ALA A 58 2.17 11.28 3.28
CA ALA A 58 3.16 10.68 2.39
C ALA A 58 3.66 11.68 1.34
N GLU A 59 2.77 12.50 0.77
CA GLU A 59 3.14 13.56 -0.18
C GLU A 59 4.06 14.61 0.43
N GLU A 60 3.90 14.92 1.73
CA GLU A 60 4.82 15.80 2.45
C GLU A 60 6.23 15.22 2.60
N GLN A 61 6.37 13.88 2.55
CA GLN A 61 7.66 13.20 2.70
C GLN A 61 8.40 13.01 1.37
N GLY A 62 7.69 13.00 0.23
CA GLY A 62 8.26 12.86 -1.10
C GLY A 62 7.19 12.71 -2.18
N THR A 63 7.62 12.60 -3.44
CA THR A 63 6.69 12.43 -4.56
C THR A 63 6.10 11.02 -4.54
N VAL A 64 4.78 10.88 -4.42
CA VAL A 64 4.11 9.59 -4.58
C VAL A 64 4.28 9.12 -6.02
N VAL A 65 4.82 7.91 -6.21
CA VAL A 65 5.09 7.32 -7.54
C VAL A 65 4.28 6.06 -7.80
N ALA A 66 3.70 5.45 -6.77
CA ALA A 66 2.80 4.30 -6.90
C ALA A 66 1.87 4.16 -5.69
N ILE A 67 0.71 3.57 -5.93
CA ILE A 67 -0.21 3.06 -4.92
C ILE A 67 -0.12 1.53 -4.95
N VAL A 68 -0.16 0.90 -3.78
CA VAL A 68 -0.02 -0.54 -3.59
C VAL A 68 -1.16 -1.03 -2.71
N HIS A 69 -1.75 -2.15 -3.06
CA HIS A 69 -2.67 -2.89 -2.22
C HIS A 69 -2.43 -4.40 -2.36
N SER A 70 -2.96 -5.19 -1.42
CA SER A 70 -2.86 -6.66 -1.44
C SER A 70 -4.23 -7.30 -1.54
N HIS A 71 -4.35 -8.37 -2.32
CA HIS A 71 -5.56 -9.19 -2.40
C HIS A 71 -5.46 -10.41 -1.47
N PRO A 72 -6.20 -10.48 -0.35
CA PRO A 72 -6.24 -11.63 0.53
C PRO A 72 -7.16 -12.70 -0.08
N GLY A 73 -6.60 -13.74 -0.70
CA GLY A 73 -7.38 -14.79 -1.36
C GLY A 73 -6.55 -15.76 -2.20
N ASP A 74 -7.19 -16.47 -3.14
CA ASP A 74 -6.60 -17.55 -3.97
C ASP A 74 -5.59 -17.06 -5.04
N GLY A 75 -5.11 -15.81 -4.92
CA GLY A 75 -4.04 -15.27 -5.75
C GLY A 75 -4.15 -13.77 -6.01
N ALA A 76 -3.02 -13.16 -6.38
CA ALA A 76 -2.99 -11.80 -6.89
C ALA A 76 -3.65 -11.76 -8.29
N THR A 77 -4.88 -11.27 -8.38
CA THR A 77 -5.55 -11.02 -9.66
C THR A 77 -5.24 -9.60 -10.14
N THR A 78 -5.25 -9.39 -11.46
CA THR A 78 -5.09 -8.06 -12.07
C THR A 78 -6.40 -7.28 -12.13
N GLN A 79 -7.50 -7.84 -11.62
CA GLN A 79 -8.75 -7.10 -11.51
C GLN A 79 -8.61 -6.06 -10.39
N PRO A 80 -8.85 -4.76 -10.65
CA PRO A 80 -9.01 -3.80 -9.58
C PRO A 80 -10.25 -4.15 -8.76
N SER A 81 -10.16 -4.01 -7.44
CA SER A 81 -11.31 -4.11 -6.53
C SER A 81 -12.35 -3.02 -6.82
#